data_AF-A0A2E7KXH5-F1
#
_entry.id   AF-A0A2E7KXH5-F1
#
_cell.length_a   1.000
_cell.length_b   1.000
_cell.length_c   1.000
_cell.angle_alpha   90.00
_cell.angle_beta   90.00
_cell.angle_gamma   90.00
#
_symmetry.space_group_name_H-M   'P 1'
#
loop_
_entity.id
_entity.type
_entity.pdbx_description
1 polymer ?
#
loop_
_entity_poly.entity_id
_entity_poly.type
_entity_poly.pdbx_seq_one_letter_code
_entity_poly.pdbx_strand_id
1 'polypeptide(L)'
;MTIKGHHNYLFHLKGVRGFSLTEIMITSTIAACLITGVSLIMNVIGSNLENQNTIVTKVNIGKIASKVYYDINSHTVNTYNAPSYGRTATADRLKSKFMDDIEGCTAVFCLARDGHNTIKPAYIPLDAKLDARVLDSPESFRIHLSKVMTHSQNVFKPWRGVSQFSNGSIFILSSSGFNGFIGVRSIYDIDFNQTAEPKGTYASVKRYSWNQLTDYYDIFYSDDSANESFRSLFAFHEKRIRRVFNEGNADSFKTAMEMPFYFIWWPDPSLKLTKEEMTTHGNHMGYGDLAQRTNYFFTVPIFPSL
;
A
#
# COMPACT_ATOMS: atom_id res chain seq x y z
N MET A 1 -19.85 -77.13 71.89
CA MET A 1 -20.95 -77.25 70.92
C MET A 1 -21.20 -75.88 70.33
N THR A 2 -21.02 -75.80 69.01
CA THR A 2 -21.21 -74.68 68.04
C THR A 2 -22.52 -73.91 68.32
N ILE A 3 -22.71 -72.60 68.04
CA ILE A 3 -22.79 -71.94 66.72
C ILE A 3 -22.63 -70.39 66.84
N LYS A 4 -21.98 -69.80 65.82
CA LYS A 4 -21.81 -68.37 65.47
C LYS A 4 -23.12 -67.64 65.11
N GLY A 5 -23.12 -66.30 65.18
CA GLY A 5 -23.99 -65.46 64.32
C GLY A 5 -24.09 -64.01 64.82
N HIS A 6 -23.10 -63.15 64.53
CA HIS A 6 -23.06 -62.17 63.43
C HIS A 6 -24.17 -61.10 63.41
N HIS A 7 -23.69 -59.84 63.46
CA HIS A 7 -24.37 -58.57 63.21
C HIS A 7 -25.40 -58.57 62.08
N ASN A 8 -26.47 -57.79 62.26
CA ASN A 8 -27.18 -57.14 61.16
C ASN A 8 -27.69 -55.76 61.62
N TYR A 9 -26.87 -54.72 61.42
CA TYR A 9 -27.38 -53.36 61.25
C TYR A 9 -27.99 -53.29 59.85
N LEU A 10 -29.31 -53.12 59.78
CA LEU A 10 -30.05 -52.82 58.57
C LEU A 10 -29.52 -51.53 57.95
N PHE A 11 -28.65 -51.65 56.94
CA PHE A 11 -28.39 -50.58 56.00
C PHE A 11 -29.65 -50.39 55.16
N HIS A 12 -30.35 -49.27 55.40
CA HIS A 12 -31.37 -48.76 54.49
C HIS A 12 -30.66 -48.29 53.21
N LEU A 13 -30.44 -49.19 52.26
CA LEU A 13 -30.11 -48.80 50.89
C LEU A 13 -31.34 -48.10 50.32
N LYS A 14 -31.32 -46.76 50.30
CA LYS A 14 -32.18 -45.98 49.40
C LYS A 14 -31.89 -46.51 48.00
N GLY A 15 -32.85 -47.23 47.43
CA GLY A 15 -32.76 -47.72 46.06
C GLY A 15 -32.42 -46.56 45.14
N VAL A 16 -31.27 -46.64 44.49
CA VAL A 16 -30.96 -45.81 43.34
C VAL A 16 -32.01 -46.17 42.30
N ARG A 17 -32.98 -45.28 42.08
CA ARG A 17 -33.94 -45.43 40.98
C ARG A 17 -33.14 -45.46 39.69
N GLY A 18 -33.14 -46.60 38.99
CA GLY A 18 -32.55 -46.72 37.67
C GLY A 18 -33.29 -45.81 36.69
N PHE A 19 -32.56 -45.19 35.78
CA PHE A 19 -33.16 -44.38 34.71
C PHE A 19 -33.95 -45.29 33.76
N SER A 20 -35.13 -44.83 33.34
CA SER A 20 -35.87 -45.49 32.27
C SER A 20 -35.12 -45.34 30.94
N LEU A 21 -35.32 -46.31 30.03
CA LEU A 21 -34.68 -46.29 28.70
C LEU A 21 -35.03 -45.00 27.94
N THR A 22 -36.25 -44.49 28.12
CA THR A 22 -36.71 -43.22 27.53
C THR A 22 -35.96 -42.00 28.08
N GLU A 23 -35.68 -41.95 29.39
CA GLU A 23 -34.90 -40.85 29.98
C GLU A 23 -33.46 -40.84 29.49
N ILE A 24 -32.84 -42.02 29.34
CA ILE A 24 -31.48 -42.13 28.78
C ILE A 24 -31.47 -41.67 27.31
N MET A 25 -32.46 -42.06 26.51
CA MET A 25 -32.55 -41.69 25.09
C MET A 25 -32.77 -40.18 24.89
N ILE A 26 -33.62 -39.56 25.71
CA ILE A 26 -33.84 -38.10 25.67
C ILE A 26 -32.56 -37.38 26.09
N THR A 27 -31.92 -37.83 27.18
CA THR A 27 -30.68 -37.20 27.68
C THR A 27 -29.54 -37.32 26.67
N SER A 28 -29.38 -38.48 26.02
CA SER A 28 -28.34 -38.68 24.99
C SER A 28 -28.61 -37.84 23.75
N THR A 29 -29.88 -37.66 23.36
CA THR A 29 -30.25 -36.83 22.21
C THR A 29 -29.99 -35.36 22.48
N ILE A 30 -30.38 -34.87 23.66
CA ILE A 30 -30.10 -33.48 24.07
C ILE A 30 -28.58 -33.24 24.15
N ALA A 31 -27.83 -34.18 24.75
CA ALA A 31 -26.38 -34.08 24.82
C ALA A 31 -25.73 -34.08 23.42
N ALA A 32 -26.18 -34.94 22.50
CA ALA A 32 -25.67 -34.99 21.14
C ALA A 32 -25.96 -33.70 20.36
N CYS A 33 -27.16 -33.12 20.48
CA CYS A 33 -27.50 -31.84 19.88
C CYS A 33 -26.62 -30.70 20.42
N LEU A 34 -26.38 -30.66 21.73
CA LEU A 34 -25.53 -29.65 22.35
C LEU A 34 -24.06 -29.78 21.91
N ILE A 35 -23.50 -30.98 21.93
CA ILE A 35 -22.12 -31.24 21.49
C ILE A 35 -21.96 -30.89 20.01
N THR A 36 -22.93 -31.25 19.17
CA THR A 36 -22.89 -30.93 17.73
C THR A 36 -22.96 -29.42 17.51
N GLY A 37 -23.86 -28.72 18.19
CA GLY A 37 -23.98 -27.25 18.11
C GLY A 37 -22.70 -26.54 18.54
N VAL A 38 -22.10 -26.96 19.66
CA VAL A 38 -20.83 -26.39 20.15
C VAL A 38 -19.69 -26.69 19.17
N SER A 39 -19.62 -27.89 18.60
CA SER A 39 -18.56 -28.24 17.64
C SER A 39 -18.64 -27.42 16.35
N LEU A 40 -19.85 -27.14 15.84
CA LEU A 40 -20.05 -26.27 14.68
C LEU A 40 -19.63 -24.83 14.99
N ILE A 41 -20.01 -24.30 16.15
CA ILE A 41 -19.61 -22.95 16.57
C ILE A 41 -18.09 -22.85 16.70
N MET A 42 -17.45 -23.83 17.35
CA MET A 42 -15.98 -23.84 17.51
C MET A 42 -15.25 -24.01 16.18
N ASN A 43 -15.79 -24.78 15.23
CA ASN A 43 -15.21 -24.89 13.89
C ASN A 43 -15.35 -23.59 13.09
N VAL A 44 -16.49 -22.89 13.22
CA VAL A 44 -16.68 -21.57 12.60
C VAL A 44 -15.76 -20.53 13.25
N ILE A 45 -15.60 -20.53 14.57
CA ILE A 45 -14.67 -19.62 15.26
C ILE A 45 -13.23 -19.95 14.88
N GLY A 46 -12.85 -21.23 14.88
CA GLY A 46 -11.51 -21.69 14.53
C GLY A 46 -11.13 -21.32 13.10
N SER A 47 -12.00 -21.63 12.13
CA SER A 47 -11.76 -21.30 10.72
C SER A 47 -11.70 -19.79 10.47
N ASN A 48 -12.52 -18.99 11.17
CA ASN A 48 -12.44 -17.54 11.08
C ASN A 48 -11.19 -16.96 11.75
N LEU A 49 -10.73 -17.50 12.87
CA LEU A 49 -9.50 -17.06 13.54
C LEU A 49 -8.26 -17.37 12.71
N GLU A 50 -8.20 -18.55 12.11
CA GLU A 50 -7.10 -18.97 11.24
C GLU A 50 -7.03 -18.11 9.96
N ASN A 51 -8.20 -17.76 9.40
CA ASN A 51 -8.30 -16.80 8.30
C ASN A 51 -7.87 -15.39 8.72
N GLN A 52 -8.15 -14.92 9.94
CA GLN A 52 -7.70 -13.60 10.40
C GLN A 52 -6.18 -13.53 10.63
N ASN A 53 -5.57 -14.60 11.17
CA ASN A 53 -4.12 -14.67 11.39
C ASN A 53 -3.31 -14.78 10.09
N THR A 54 -3.93 -15.23 8.99
CA THR A 54 -3.30 -15.26 7.65
C THR A 54 -3.47 -13.96 6.87
N ILE A 55 -4.39 -13.08 7.29
CA ILE A 55 -4.65 -11.80 6.60
C ILE A 55 -3.68 -10.71 7.05
N VAL A 56 -3.33 -10.65 8.35
CA VAL A 56 -2.41 -9.64 8.89
C VAL A 56 -1.05 -10.24 9.20
N THR A 57 -0.02 -9.74 8.54
CA THR A 57 1.37 -10.18 8.67
C THR A 57 2.22 -9.10 9.31
N LYS A 58 3.06 -9.51 10.25
CA LYS A 58 4.09 -8.64 10.82
C LYS A 58 5.30 -8.64 9.90
N VAL A 59 5.58 -7.50 9.28
CA VAL A 59 6.63 -7.35 8.26
C VAL A 59 7.75 -6.46 8.76
N ASN A 60 9.01 -6.90 8.63
CA ASN A 60 10.21 -6.14 8.97
C ASN A 60 10.60 -5.21 7.82
N ILE A 61 10.21 -3.94 7.92
CA ILE A 61 10.53 -2.89 6.94
C ILE A 61 11.80 -2.10 7.28
N GLY A 62 12.43 -2.41 8.42
CA GLY A 62 13.60 -1.71 8.94
C GLY A 62 13.26 -0.46 9.75
N LYS A 63 14.17 -0.10 10.68
CA LYS A 63 13.98 1.00 11.65
C LYS A 63 13.88 2.38 11.02
N ILE A 64 14.61 2.61 9.93
CA ILE A 64 14.62 3.90 9.26
C ILE A 64 13.29 4.12 8.55
N ALA A 65 12.82 3.11 7.81
CA ALA A 65 11.55 3.16 7.11
C ALA A 65 10.37 3.37 8.07
N SER A 66 10.27 2.58 9.14
CA SER A 66 9.20 2.71 10.13
C SER A 66 9.17 4.08 10.81
N LYS A 67 10.34 4.64 11.13
CA LYS A 67 10.45 5.98 11.72
C LYS A 67 10.04 7.06 10.72
N VAL A 68 10.50 6.99 9.48
CA VAL A 68 10.18 8.00 8.45
C VAL A 68 8.73 7.91 7.97
N TYR A 69 8.17 6.70 7.89
CA TYR A 69 6.82 6.47 7.36
C TYR A 69 5.74 6.74 8.39
N TYR A 70 5.92 6.26 9.62
CA TYR A 70 4.88 6.19 10.64
C TYR A 70 5.27 6.83 11.98
N ASP A 71 6.49 7.38 12.09
CA ASP A 71 7.05 7.90 13.34
C ASP A 71 7.19 6.86 14.47
N ILE A 72 7.26 5.57 14.11
CA ILE A 72 7.31 4.46 15.07
C ILE A 72 8.76 4.02 15.31
N ASN A 73 9.13 3.84 16.59
CA ASN A 73 10.43 3.30 17.01
C ASN A 73 10.47 1.76 16.99
N SER A 74 10.03 1.13 15.90
CA SER A 74 9.98 -0.33 15.71
C SER A 74 10.70 -0.73 14.42
N HIS A 75 11.08 -2.00 14.24
CA HIS A 75 11.57 -2.48 12.94
C HIS A 75 10.43 -3.08 12.09
N THR A 76 9.31 -3.38 12.73
CA THR A 76 8.21 -4.14 12.13
C THR A 76 6.90 -3.35 12.13
N VAL A 77 6.11 -3.55 11.08
CA VAL A 77 4.75 -3.02 10.94
C VAL A 77 3.79 -4.19 10.69
N ASN A 78 2.60 -4.13 11.28
CA ASN A 78 1.53 -5.07 10.98
C ASN A 78 0.78 -4.57 9.74
N THR A 79 0.76 -5.39 8.70
CA THR A 79 0.18 -5.05 7.41
C THR A 79 -0.64 -6.22 6.86
N TYR A 80 -1.35 -6.01 5.77
CA TYR A 80 -2.24 -7.02 5.21
C TYR A 80 -1.55 -7.73 4.03
N ASN A 81 -1.76 -9.02 3.89
CA ASN A 81 -1.30 -9.75 2.71
C ASN A 81 -2.19 -9.42 1.50
N ALA A 82 -1.57 -9.20 0.34
CA ALA A 82 -2.29 -9.17 -0.92
C ALA A 82 -2.72 -10.59 -1.34
N PRO A 83 -3.93 -10.79 -1.89
CA PRO A 83 -4.96 -9.78 -2.11
C PRO A 83 -5.78 -9.45 -0.84
N SER A 84 -6.18 -8.19 -0.67
CA SER A 84 -6.97 -7.71 0.47
C SER A 84 -8.02 -6.67 0.07
N TYR A 85 -9.30 -7.09 -0.01
CA TYR A 85 -10.42 -6.21 -0.32
C TYR A 85 -10.63 -5.08 0.70
N GLY A 86 -10.33 -5.34 1.98
CA GLY A 86 -10.38 -4.31 3.02
C GLY A 86 -9.37 -3.19 2.75
N ARG A 87 -8.18 -3.53 2.25
CA ARG A 87 -7.18 -2.54 1.84
C ARG A 87 -7.51 -1.88 0.51
N THR A 88 -8.18 -2.57 -0.41
CA THR A 88 -8.74 -1.97 -1.62
C THR A 88 -9.68 -0.81 -1.27
N ALA A 89 -10.59 -0.97 -0.30
CA ALA A 89 -11.47 0.12 0.12
C ALA A 89 -10.70 1.34 0.66
N THR A 90 -9.60 1.12 1.42
CA THR A 90 -8.75 2.23 1.88
C THR A 90 -7.96 2.88 0.74
N ALA A 91 -7.53 2.09 -0.24
CA ALA A 91 -6.84 2.59 -1.42
C ALA A 91 -7.79 3.39 -2.33
N ASP A 92 -9.05 2.97 -2.47
CA ASP A 92 -10.08 3.72 -3.20
C ASP A 92 -10.39 5.06 -2.55
N ARG A 93 -10.48 5.11 -1.22
CA ARG A 93 -10.60 6.39 -0.49
C ARG A 93 -9.42 7.32 -0.75
N LEU A 94 -8.20 6.77 -0.79
CA LEU A 94 -7.00 7.55 -1.09
C LEU A 94 -6.99 8.03 -2.54
N LYS A 95 -7.42 7.18 -3.48
CA LYS A 95 -7.59 7.50 -4.90
C LYS A 95 -8.59 8.63 -5.11
N SER A 96 -9.74 8.63 -4.42
CA SER A 96 -10.69 9.74 -4.46
C SER A 96 -10.04 11.05 -4.00
N LYS A 97 -9.33 11.03 -2.87
CA LYS A 97 -8.60 12.22 -2.37
C LYS A 97 -7.52 12.71 -3.32
N PHE A 98 -6.86 11.79 -4.03
CA PHE A 98 -5.86 12.13 -5.05
C PHE A 98 -6.49 12.86 -6.23
N MET A 99 -7.64 12.39 -6.71
CA MET A 99 -8.38 13.09 -7.78
C MET A 99 -8.86 14.46 -7.32
N ASP A 100 -9.41 14.58 -6.10
CA ASP A 100 -9.83 15.87 -5.53
C ASP A 100 -8.64 16.85 -5.40
N ASP A 101 -7.47 16.34 -5.03
CA ASP A 101 -6.25 17.16 -4.95
C ASP A 101 -5.75 17.61 -6.32
N ILE A 102 -5.84 16.76 -7.34
CA ILE A 102 -5.49 17.09 -8.72
C ILE A 102 -6.44 18.15 -9.29
N GLU A 103 -7.74 18.01 -9.06
CA GLU A 103 -8.73 18.97 -9.56
C GLU A 103 -8.47 20.39 -9.04
N GLY A 104 -8.07 20.51 -7.77
CA GLY A 104 -7.72 21.78 -7.13
C GLY A 104 -6.25 22.20 -7.27
N CYS A 105 -5.44 21.52 -8.09
CA CYS A 105 -4.02 21.81 -8.20
C CYS A 105 -3.71 22.90 -9.25
N THR A 106 -2.50 23.45 -9.18
CA THR A 106 -1.92 24.29 -10.22
C THR A 106 -0.91 23.52 -11.06
N ALA A 107 -0.16 22.61 -10.44
CA ALA A 107 0.80 21.76 -11.14
C ALA A 107 1.05 20.46 -10.38
N VAL A 108 1.46 19.42 -11.12
CA VAL A 108 1.85 18.11 -10.60
C VAL A 108 3.25 17.77 -11.07
N PHE A 109 4.12 17.32 -10.14
CA PHE A 109 5.45 16.83 -10.47
C PHE A 109 5.73 15.49 -9.81
N CYS A 110 6.12 14.50 -10.61
CA CYS A 110 6.54 13.20 -10.13
C CYS A 110 8.06 13.16 -10.00
N LEU A 111 8.57 12.94 -8.80
CA LEU A 111 10.00 12.82 -8.51
C LEU A 111 10.34 11.39 -8.12
N ALA A 112 11.28 10.78 -8.85
CA ALA A 112 11.77 9.44 -8.59
C ALA A 112 12.83 9.43 -7.47
N ARG A 113 12.91 8.34 -6.71
CA ARG A 113 13.86 8.17 -5.60
C ARG A 113 14.20 6.70 -5.36
N ASP A 114 15.36 6.45 -4.75
CA ASP A 114 15.78 5.11 -4.29
C ASP A 114 15.49 4.87 -2.81
N GLY A 115 15.45 5.94 -2.00
CA GLY A 115 15.31 5.87 -0.54
C GLY A 115 14.07 6.62 -0.04
N HIS A 116 13.99 6.80 1.28
CA HIS A 116 12.85 7.41 1.95
C HIS A 116 12.76 8.92 1.70
N ASN A 117 11.54 9.44 1.53
CA ASN A 117 11.32 10.88 1.42
C ASN A 117 11.30 11.56 2.81
N THR A 118 12.29 12.43 3.05
CA THR A 118 12.39 13.28 4.24
C THR A 118 11.94 14.73 3.97
N ILE A 119 11.60 15.07 2.73
CA ILE A 119 11.28 16.42 2.28
C ILE A 119 9.78 16.55 2.07
N LYS A 120 9.10 17.11 3.08
CA LYS A 120 7.64 17.28 3.11
C LYS A 120 7.21 18.73 3.39
N PRO A 121 7.69 19.71 2.60
CA PRO A 121 7.37 21.12 2.81
C PRO A 121 5.88 21.40 2.59
N ALA A 122 5.33 22.34 3.36
CA ALA A 122 4.05 22.98 3.04
C ALA A 122 4.22 24.11 2.00
N TYR A 123 5.42 24.70 1.94
CA TYR A 123 5.76 25.79 1.03
C TYR A 123 7.16 25.58 0.44
N ILE A 124 7.28 25.85 -0.86
CA ILE A 124 8.57 25.84 -1.57
C ILE A 124 8.91 27.28 -1.93
N PRO A 125 10.06 27.82 -1.48
CA PRO A 125 10.50 29.15 -1.89
C PRO A 125 10.69 29.21 -3.40
N LEU A 126 10.17 30.26 -4.04
CA LEU A 126 10.47 30.58 -5.43
C LEU A 126 11.72 31.46 -5.45
N ASP A 127 12.72 31.09 -6.24
CA ASP A 127 13.88 31.95 -6.48
C ASP A 127 13.39 33.24 -7.18
N ALA A 128 13.76 34.41 -6.68
CA ALA A 128 13.29 35.71 -7.17
C ALA A 128 13.60 35.95 -8.67
N LYS A 129 14.56 35.19 -9.24
CA LYS A 129 14.93 35.27 -10.66
C LYS A 129 14.27 34.19 -11.53
N LEU A 130 13.50 33.27 -10.92
CA LEU A 130 12.92 32.14 -11.60
C LEU A 130 11.44 32.41 -11.93
N ASP A 131 11.10 32.35 -13.21
CA ASP A 131 9.72 32.29 -13.65
C ASP A 131 9.18 30.87 -13.42
N ALA A 132 8.10 30.74 -12.63
CA ALA A 132 7.47 29.45 -12.33
C ALA A 132 7.02 28.70 -13.60
N ARG A 133 6.77 29.40 -14.72
CA ARG A 133 6.44 28.79 -16.03
C ARG A 133 7.59 27.98 -16.64
N VAL A 134 8.81 28.12 -16.10
CA VAL A 134 9.99 27.35 -16.51
C VAL A 134 10.07 26.01 -15.76
N LEU A 135 9.26 25.81 -14.71
CA LEU A 135 9.10 24.53 -14.04
C LEU A 135 8.14 23.65 -14.83
N ASP A 136 8.55 23.20 -16.01
CA ASP A 136 7.68 22.54 -16.98
C ASP A 136 7.90 21.02 -17.07
N SER A 137 8.85 20.49 -16.31
CA SER A 137 9.25 19.08 -16.31
C SER A 137 9.65 18.63 -14.90
N PRO A 138 9.63 17.30 -14.63
CA PRO A 138 10.17 16.73 -13.40
C PRO A 138 11.59 17.19 -13.10
N GLU A 139 12.45 17.28 -14.13
CA GLU A 139 13.85 17.62 -13.96
C GLU A 139 14.03 19.11 -13.65
N SER A 140 13.31 19.99 -14.35
CA SER A 140 13.27 21.43 -14.06
C SER A 140 12.83 21.67 -12.60
N PHE A 141 11.78 20.98 -12.15
CA PHE A 141 11.29 21.06 -10.78
C PHE A 141 12.28 20.49 -9.76
N ARG A 142 12.89 19.34 -10.04
CA ARG A 142 13.93 18.72 -9.18
C ARG A 142 15.12 19.65 -9.00
N ILE A 143 15.62 20.26 -10.08
CA ILE A 143 16.74 21.21 -10.03
C ILE A 143 16.36 22.43 -9.20
N HIS A 144 15.14 22.96 -9.37
CA HIS A 144 14.68 24.07 -8.54
C HIS A 144 14.61 23.69 -7.06
N LEU A 145 13.95 22.58 -6.73
CA LEU A 145 13.85 22.07 -5.37
C LEU A 145 15.23 21.85 -4.73
N SER A 146 16.19 21.37 -5.52
CA SER A 146 17.58 21.15 -5.11
C SER A 146 18.32 22.43 -4.75
N LYS A 147 17.94 23.57 -5.34
CA LYS A 147 18.53 24.88 -5.05
C LYS A 147 17.94 25.50 -3.79
N VAL A 148 16.62 25.42 -3.64
CA VAL A 148 15.90 26.08 -2.53
C VAL A 148 15.83 25.20 -1.27
N MET A 149 15.95 23.89 -1.43
CA MET A 149 16.01 22.89 -0.36
C MET A 149 17.17 21.94 -0.61
N THR A 150 18.37 22.31 -0.19
CA THR A 150 19.63 21.59 -0.50
C THR A 150 19.59 20.10 -0.16
N HIS A 151 18.91 19.72 0.94
CA HIS A 151 18.74 18.33 1.36
C HIS A 151 18.01 17.45 0.33
N SER A 152 17.20 18.03 -0.56
CA SER A 152 16.45 17.30 -1.58
C SER A 152 17.34 16.67 -2.67
N GLN A 153 18.57 17.18 -2.85
CA GLN A 153 19.56 16.66 -3.81
C GLN A 153 19.87 15.18 -3.61
N ASN A 154 19.89 14.74 -2.35
CA ASN A 154 20.23 13.38 -1.99
C ASN A 154 19.01 12.43 -2.03
N VAL A 155 17.80 13.00 -2.04
CA VAL A 155 16.54 12.24 -2.00
C VAL A 155 16.04 11.94 -3.41
N PHE A 156 15.94 12.96 -4.26
CA PHE A 156 15.32 12.82 -5.59
C PHE A 156 16.36 12.65 -6.68
N LYS A 157 16.11 11.68 -7.57
CA LYS A 157 17.01 11.32 -8.67
C LYS A 157 16.52 11.90 -10.00
N PRO A 158 17.44 12.26 -10.91
CA PRO A 158 17.06 12.63 -12.26
C PRO A 158 16.51 11.41 -13.01
N TRP A 159 15.44 11.60 -13.77
CA TRP A 159 14.82 10.55 -14.58
C TRP A 159 14.12 11.17 -15.80
N ARG A 160 13.92 10.40 -16.87
CA ARG A 160 13.24 10.86 -18.10
C ARG A 160 12.50 9.72 -18.78
N GLY A 161 11.33 10.01 -19.35
CA GLY A 161 10.51 8.99 -19.99
C GLY A 161 9.92 8.10 -18.92
N VAL A 162 10.48 6.91 -18.69
CA VAL A 162 10.00 6.04 -17.62
C VAL A 162 11.00 5.99 -16.47
N SER A 163 10.51 6.17 -15.24
CA SER A 163 11.28 5.97 -14.03
C SER A 163 11.76 4.52 -13.94
N GLN A 164 13.05 4.31 -13.68
CA GLN A 164 13.65 3.00 -13.39
C GLN A 164 13.78 2.76 -11.88
N PHE A 165 13.27 3.69 -11.08
CA PHE A 165 13.40 3.72 -9.63
C PHE A 165 12.18 3.08 -8.97
N SER A 166 12.41 2.35 -7.88
CA SER A 166 11.37 1.60 -7.16
C SER A 166 10.48 2.48 -6.30
N ASN A 167 10.92 3.71 -5.96
CA ASN A 167 10.20 4.61 -5.08
C ASN A 167 9.94 5.97 -5.75
N GLY A 168 8.90 6.66 -5.28
CA GLY A 168 8.44 7.87 -5.92
C GLY A 168 7.71 8.82 -4.98
N SER A 169 7.73 10.10 -5.32
CA SER A 169 6.95 11.15 -4.64
C SER A 169 6.26 12.03 -5.67
N ILE A 170 4.95 12.24 -5.50
CA ILE A 170 4.14 13.11 -6.35
C ILE A 170 3.86 14.39 -5.58
N PHE A 171 4.36 15.51 -6.10
CA PHE A 171 4.11 16.83 -5.56
C PHE A 171 2.90 17.44 -6.26
N ILE A 172 1.86 17.75 -5.48
CA ILE A 172 0.69 18.49 -5.94
C ILE A 172 0.80 19.91 -5.44
N LEU A 173 1.02 20.83 -6.36
CA LEU A 173 1.25 22.24 -6.07
C LEU A 173 -0.03 23.05 -6.20
N SER A 174 -0.10 24.14 -5.44
CA SER A 174 -1.18 25.11 -5.48
C SER A 174 -0.62 26.53 -5.36
N SER A 175 -1.47 27.53 -5.64
CA SER A 175 -1.15 28.90 -5.25
C SER A 175 -0.96 29.00 -3.74
N SER A 176 0.10 29.69 -3.30
CA SER A 176 0.41 29.88 -1.88
C SER A 176 -0.35 31.07 -1.26
N GLY A 177 -0.78 32.02 -2.09
CA GLY A 177 -1.25 33.34 -1.63
C GLY A 177 -0.13 34.28 -1.14
N PHE A 178 1.12 33.82 -1.07
CA PHE A 178 2.28 34.59 -0.59
C PHE A 178 3.26 34.86 -1.74
N ASN A 179 3.80 36.09 -1.78
CA ASN A 179 4.80 36.42 -2.78
C ASN A 179 6.10 35.63 -2.56
N GLY A 180 6.65 35.04 -3.61
CA GLY A 180 7.89 34.27 -3.56
C GLY A 180 7.77 32.86 -3.01
N PHE A 181 6.56 32.29 -2.91
CA PHE A 181 6.37 30.89 -2.48
C PHE A 181 5.38 30.15 -3.37
N ILE A 182 5.64 28.87 -3.61
CA ILE A 182 4.68 27.92 -4.17
C ILE A 182 4.06 27.12 -3.01
N GLY A 183 2.74 26.99 -3.01
CA GLY A 183 2.03 26.18 -2.02
C GLY A 183 2.13 24.71 -2.40
N VAL A 184 2.36 23.85 -1.42
CA VAL A 184 2.27 22.40 -1.60
C VAL A 184 0.97 21.94 -0.97
N ARG A 185 0.00 21.59 -1.81
CA ARG A 185 -1.31 21.11 -1.37
C ARG A 185 -1.19 19.76 -0.67
N SER A 186 -0.51 18.84 -1.35
CA SER A 186 -0.23 17.51 -0.84
C SER A 186 0.96 16.86 -1.55
N ILE A 187 1.57 15.90 -0.86
CA ILE A 187 2.63 15.05 -1.38
C ILE A 187 2.18 13.59 -1.22
N TYR A 188 2.24 12.82 -2.30
CA TYR A 188 1.97 11.39 -2.26
C TYR A 188 3.28 10.63 -2.38
N ASP A 189 3.66 9.90 -1.34
CA ASP A 189 4.83 9.02 -1.36
C ASP A 189 4.38 7.59 -1.69
N ILE A 190 4.99 7.01 -2.72
CA ILE A 190 4.84 5.62 -3.11
C ILE A 190 6.14 4.90 -2.77
N ASP A 191 6.05 3.90 -1.89
CA ASP A 191 7.19 3.18 -1.35
C ASP A 191 7.05 1.68 -1.55
N PHE A 192 8.11 1.06 -2.08
CA PHE A 192 8.36 -0.36 -2.19
C PHE A 192 9.62 -0.70 -1.39
N ASN A 193 9.45 -1.51 -0.34
CA ASN A 193 10.54 -2.01 0.48
C ASN A 193 10.57 -3.54 0.37
N GLN A 194 11.70 -4.09 -0.10
CA GLN A 194 11.92 -5.52 -0.02
C GLN A 194 12.19 -5.92 1.43
N THR A 195 11.57 -7.02 1.86
CA THR A 195 11.70 -7.52 3.23
C THR A 195 12.17 -8.96 3.20
N ALA A 196 13.06 -9.31 4.13
CA ALA A 196 13.53 -10.69 4.30
C ALA A 196 12.68 -11.47 5.31
N GLU A 197 11.95 -10.76 6.18
CA GLU A 197 11.21 -11.32 7.31
C GLU A 197 9.80 -10.69 7.42
N PRO A 198 8.74 -11.37 6.92
CA PRO A 198 8.82 -12.46 5.96
C PRO A 198 9.34 -11.97 4.60
N LYS A 199 9.80 -12.93 3.81
CA LYS A 199 10.33 -12.69 2.48
C LYS A 199 9.23 -12.17 1.54
N GLY A 200 9.45 -11.03 0.88
CA GLY A 200 8.48 -10.41 -0.03
C GLY A 200 8.70 -8.90 -0.22
N THR A 201 7.66 -8.20 -0.69
CA THR A 201 7.69 -6.76 -0.93
C THR A 201 6.57 -6.06 -0.16
N TYR A 202 6.96 -5.12 0.70
CA TYR A 202 6.07 -4.19 1.36
C TYR A 202 5.84 -2.98 0.47
N ALA A 203 4.59 -2.69 0.13
CA ALA A 203 4.22 -1.52 -0.65
C ALA A 203 3.30 -0.60 0.16
N SER A 204 3.48 0.72 0.00
CA SER A 204 2.60 1.70 0.64
C SER A 204 2.45 2.95 -0.21
N VAL A 205 1.27 3.55 -0.13
CA VAL A 205 1.01 4.90 -0.65
C VAL A 205 0.53 5.77 0.49
N LYS A 206 1.18 6.91 0.66
CA LYS A 206 0.97 7.81 1.79
C LYS A 206 0.73 9.22 1.29
N ARG A 207 -0.33 9.86 1.77
CA ARG A 207 -0.64 11.27 1.52
C ARG A 207 -0.21 12.12 2.69
N TYR A 208 0.62 13.11 2.39
CA TYR A 208 1.02 14.15 3.30
C TYR A 208 0.36 15.47 2.90
N SER A 209 -0.17 16.20 3.86
CA SER A 209 -0.65 17.57 3.68
C SER A 209 -0.18 18.38 4.87
N TRP A 210 0.33 19.59 4.63
CA TRP A 210 0.91 20.45 5.67
C TRP A 210 1.98 19.73 6.53
N ASN A 211 2.84 18.93 5.88
CA ASN A 211 3.88 18.12 6.54
C ASN A 211 3.33 17.04 7.51
N GLN A 212 2.05 16.70 7.45
CA GLN A 212 1.44 15.66 8.29
C GLN A 212 0.90 14.52 7.43
N LEU A 213 1.05 13.28 7.90
CA LEU A 213 0.43 12.11 7.29
C LEU A 213 -1.09 12.17 7.54
N THR A 214 -1.88 12.32 6.48
CA THR A 214 -3.35 12.40 6.63
C THR A 214 -4.05 11.09 6.29
N ASP A 215 -3.55 10.38 5.27
CA ASP A 215 -4.16 9.16 4.76
C ASP A 215 -3.08 8.26 4.17
N TYR A 216 -3.27 6.96 4.28
CA TYR A 216 -2.40 5.98 3.63
C TYR A 216 -3.10 4.63 3.49
N TYR A 217 -2.54 3.81 2.62
CA TYR A 217 -2.72 2.37 2.70
C TYR A 217 -1.39 1.67 2.51
N ASP A 218 -1.33 0.44 3.00
CA ASP A 218 -0.16 -0.42 2.92
C ASP A 218 -0.60 -1.86 2.70
N ILE A 219 0.23 -2.60 1.98
CA ILE A 219 -0.01 -3.98 1.59
C ILE A 219 1.31 -4.73 1.45
N PHE A 220 1.30 -6.02 1.79
CA PHE A 220 2.43 -6.91 1.63
C PHE A 220 2.17 -7.93 0.53
N TYR A 221 3.08 -8.00 -0.43
CA TYR A 221 3.13 -9.05 -1.43
C TYR A 221 4.15 -10.10 -0.99
N SER A 222 3.73 -11.34 -0.79
CA SER A 222 4.60 -12.44 -0.35
C SER A 222 5.55 -12.97 -1.45
N ASP A 223 5.46 -12.45 -2.67
CA ASP A 223 6.37 -12.79 -3.76
C ASP A 223 7.54 -11.79 -3.83
N ASP A 224 8.76 -12.33 -3.97
CA ASP A 224 10.01 -11.56 -4.06
C ASP A 224 10.12 -10.74 -5.34
N SER A 225 9.45 -11.17 -6.41
CA SER A 225 9.48 -10.48 -7.70
C SER A 225 8.56 -9.27 -7.76
N ALA A 226 7.75 -9.02 -6.72
CA ALA A 226 6.80 -7.89 -6.72
C ALA A 226 7.48 -6.53 -6.89
N ASN A 227 8.68 -6.35 -6.35
CA ASN A 227 9.47 -5.14 -6.59
C ASN A 227 9.88 -4.99 -8.07
N GLU A 228 10.16 -6.09 -8.77
CA GLU A 228 10.42 -6.08 -10.22
C GLU A 228 9.14 -5.83 -11.02
N SER A 229 7.97 -6.23 -10.49
CA SER A 229 6.66 -6.04 -11.11
C SER A 229 6.23 -4.58 -11.19
N PHE A 230 6.67 -3.74 -10.26
CA PHE A 230 6.29 -2.32 -10.19
C PHE A 230 7.44 -1.37 -10.47
N ARG A 231 8.50 -1.82 -11.17
CA ARG A 231 9.76 -1.07 -11.39
C ARG A 231 9.64 0.28 -12.12
N SER A 232 8.43 0.68 -12.45
CA SER A 232 8.15 1.90 -13.17
C SER A 232 6.91 2.61 -12.64
N LEU A 233 7.06 3.35 -11.54
CA LEU A 233 5.96 4.07 -10.90
C LEU A 233 5.42 5.22 -11.74
N PHE A 234 6.26 5.81 -12.59
CA PHE A 234 5.95 6.99 -13.36
C PHE A 234 6.46 6.87 -14.79
N ALA A 235 5.63 7.27 -15.75
CA ALA A 235 6.05 7.58 -17.11
C ALA A 235 5.67 9.02 -17.44
N PHE A 236 6.63 9.81 -17.87
CA PHE A 236 6.47 11.20 -18.24
C PHE A 236 6.47 11.36 -19.76
N HIS A 237 5.40 11.97 -20.27
CA HIS A 237 5.25 12.33 -21.68
C HIS A 237 5.47 13.84 -21.83
N GLU A 238 6.54 14.20 -22.53
CA GLU A 238 6.95 15.58 -22.78
C GLU A 238 6.13 16.19 -23.92
N LYS A 239 6.01 17.52 -23.96
CA LYS A 239 5.38 18.20 -25.09
C LYS A 239 6.25 18.08 -26.35
N ARG A 240 5.68 17.65 -27.49
CA ARG A 240 6.39 17.41 -28.76
C ARG A 240 7.33 18.53 -29.22
N ILE A 241 6.98 19.79 -28.98
CA ILE A 241 7.77 20.96 -29.38
C ILE A 241 8.98 21.26 -28.48
N ARG A 242 9.11 20.60 -27.31
CA ARG A 242 10.25 20.72 -26.40
C ARG A 242 10.99 19.38 -26.35
N ARG A 243 12.03 19.24 -27.18
CA ARG A 243 13.02 18.16 -27.04
C ARG A 243 14.17 18.69 -26.19
N VAL A 244 14.24 18.28 -24.92
CA VAL A 244 15.34 18.66 -24.02
C VAL A 244 16.63 17.90 -24.37
N PHE A 245 16.55 16.80 -25.14
CA PHE A 245 17.70 16.02 -25.63
C PHE A 245 17.50 15.58 -27.08
N ASN A 246 18.61 15.43 -27.83
CA ASN A 246 18.60 14.82 -29.17
C ASN A 246 18.21 13.34 -29.08
N GLU A 247 17.20 12.94 -29.85
CA GLU A 247 16.64 11.57 -29.85
C GLU A 247 17.55 10.59 -30.60
N GLY A 248 17.73 9.40 -30.04
CA GLY A 248 18.22 8.22 -30.78
C GLY A 248 17.05 7.32 -31.24
N ASN A 249 17.35 6.24 -31.96
CA ASN A 249 16.36 5.36 -32.62
C ASN A 249 15.41 4.58 -31.68
N ALA A 250 15.53 4.70 -30.34
CA ALA A 250 14.83 3.83 -29.39
C ALA A 250 13.66 4.48 -28.61
N ASP A 251 13.33 5.76 -28.86
CA ASP A 251 12.54 6.58 -27.93
C ASP A 251 11.16 7.04 -28.46
N SER A 252 10.37 6.12 -29.03
CA SER A 252 9.08 6.44 -29.68
C SER A 252 7.93 6.82 -28.74
N PHE A 253 8.05 6.64 -27.43
CA PHE A 253 6.95 6.84 -26.47
C PHE A 253 6.98 8.15 -25.67
N LYS A 254 7.89 9.09 -25.95
CA LYS A 254 8.15 10.22 -25.01
C LYS A 254 7.44 11.53 -25.30
N THR A 255 6.63 11.61 -26.35
CA THR A 255 6.03 12.89 -26.78
C THR A 255 4.51 12.87 -26.79
N ALA A 256 3.89 13.76 -26.02
CA ALA A 256 2.49 14.15 -26.14
C ALA A 256 2.33 15.23 -27.23
N MET A 257 1.22 15.19 -27.97
CA MET A 257 0.97 16.16 -29.05
C MET A 257 0.82 17.60 -28.54
N GLU A 258 0.07 17.80 -27.44
CA GLU A 258 -0.34 19.14 -27.00
C GLU A 258 0.11 19.49 -25.59
N MET A 259 -0.25 18.67 -24.60
CA MET A 259 0.03 18.91 -23.18
C MET A 259 0.84 17.78 -22.57
N PRO A 260 1.85 18.09 -21.74
CA PRO A 260 2.60 17.07 -21.04
C PRO A 260 1.77 16.43 -19.92
N PHE A 261 1.93 15.12 -19.72
CA PHE A 261 1.21 14.35 -18.70
C PHE A 261 2.06 13.21 -18.16
N TYR A 262 1.60 12.64 -17.04
CA TYR A 262 2.15 11.44 -16.44
C TYR A 262 1.19 10.27 -16.55
N PHE A 263 1.75 9.10 -16.74
CA PHE A 263 1.16 7.87 -16.26
C PHE A 263 1.74 7.53 -14.88
N ILE A 264 0.86 7.14 -13.96
CA ILE A 264 1.19 6.84 -12.57
C ILE A 264 0.56 5.51 -12.20
N TRP A 265 1.35 4.62 -11.60
CA TRP A 265 0.88 3.33 -11.08
C TRP A 265 1.04 3.28 -9.57
N TRP A 266 -0.02 2.88 -8.87
CA TRP A 266 0.05 2.58 -7.44
C TRP A 266 -0.07 1.07 -7.19
N PRO A 267 0.48 0.54 -6.08
CA PRO A 267 0.31 -0.85 -5.70
C PRO A 267 -1.16 -1.19 -5.48
N ASP A 268 -1.66 -2.19 -6.20
CA ASP A 268 -3.04 -2.66 -6.11
C ASP A 268 -3.20 -3.68 -4.97
N PRO A 269 -3.98 -3.37 -3.92
CA PRO A 269 -4.18 -4.30 -2.82
C PRO A 269 -4.98 -5.54 -3.21
N SER A 270 -5.75 -5.51 -4.31
CA SER A 270 -6.59 -6.62 -4.77
C SER A 270 -5.85 -7.61 -5.66
N LEU A 271 -4.65 -7.25 -6.12
CA LEU A 271 -3.90 -8.05 -7.08
C LEU A 271 -2.99 -9.05 -6.37
N LYS A 272 -2.99 -10.29 -6.87
CA LYS A 272 -2.01 -11.32 -6.51
C LYS A 272 -0.95 -11.38 -7.60
N LEU A 273 0.31 -11.12 -7.25
CA LEU A 273 1.43 -11.24 -8.18
C LEU A 273 1.91 -12.70 -8.19
N THR A 274 2.00 -13.30 -9.37
CA THR A 274 2.58 -14.64 -9.57
C THR A 274 3.73 -14.60 -10.57
N LYS A 275 4.84 -15.24 -10.17
CA LYS A 275 6.11 -15.35 -10.89
C LYS A 275 6.05 -15.75 -12.38
N GLU A 276 5.04 -16.50 -12.82
CA GLU A 276 4.93 -17.02 -14.20
C GLU A 276 4.48 -15.98 -15.23
N GLU A 277 3.90 -14.84 -14.82
CA GLU A 277 3.30 -13.88 -15.75
C GLU A 277 4.28 -12.80 -16.25
N MET A 278 5.59 -12.92 -15.98
CA MET A 278 6.56 -11.81 -16.08
C MET A 278 7.82 -12.07 -16.91
N THR A 279 8.01 -13.28 -17.47
CA THR A 279 9.27 -13.64 -18.15
C THR A 279 9.35 -13.25 -19.63
N THR A 280 8.36 -12.60 -20.22
CA THR A 280 8.29 -12.46 -21.69
C THR A 280 8.51 -11.05 -22.26
N HIS A 281 8.53 -10.00 -21.44
CA HIS A 281 8.48 -8.64 -21.98
C HIS A 281 9.55 -7.77 -21.34
N GLY A 282 10.67 -7.58 -22.06
CA GLY A 282 11.73 -6.65 -21.70
C GLY A 282 11.19 -5.24 -21.40
N ASN A 283 12.04 -4.42 -20.76
CA ASN A 283 11.88 -3.07 -20.17
C ASN A 283 10.88 -2.05 -20.77
N HIS A 284 10.23 -2.34 -21.90
CA HIS A 284 9.39 -1.44 -22.68
C HIS A 284 7.93 -1.88 -22.83
N MET A 285 7.53 -3.10 -22.43
CA MET A 285 6.13 -3.59 -22.61
C MET A 285 5.35 -3.91 -21.33
N GLY A 286 5.95 -3.75 -20.13
CA GLY A 286 5.23 -3.99 -18.86
C GLY A 286 4.09 -3.00 -18.53
N TYR A 287 3.99 -1.86 -19.21
CA TYR A 287 3.03 -0.79 -18.89
C TYR A 287 1.60 -1.11 -19.31
N GLY A 288 1.43 -1.64 -20.53
CA GLY A 288 0.12 -2.04 -21.03
C GLY A 288 -0.44 -3.20 -20.21
N ASP A 289 0.43 -4.15 -19.87
CA ASP A 289 0.09 -5.28 -19.02
C ASP A 289 -0.29 -4.84 -17.60
N LEU A 290 0.45 -3.91 -16.99
CA LEU A 290 0.09 -3.35 -15.69
C LEU A 290 -1.22 -2.56 -15.74
N ALA A 291 -1.42 -1.73 -16.76
CA ALA A 291 -2.66 -0.96 -16.93
C ALA A 291 -3.89 -1.85 -17.16
N GLN A 292 -3.73 -3.04 -17.76
CA GLN A 292 -4.81 -4.02 -17.90
C GLN A 292 -5.10 -4.80 -16.62
N ARG A 293 -4.14 -4.87 -15.69
CA ARG A 293 -4.23 -5.70 -14.49
C ARG A 293 -4.65 -4.93 -13.24
N THR A 294 -4.48 -3.61 -13.20
CA THR A 294 -4.85 -2.79 -12.04
C THR A 294 -5.79 -1.63 -12.37
N ASN A 295 -6.71 -1.35 -11.44
CA ASN A 295 -7.55 -0.16 -11.45
C ASN A 295 -6.85 1.08 -10.82
N TYR A 296 -5.60 0.93 -10.37
CA TYR A 296 -4.78 1.97 -9.76
C TYR A 296 -3.74 2.54 -10.74
N PHE A 297 -4.19 2.76 -11.97
CA PHE A 297 -3.49 3.46 -13.02
C PHE A 297 -4.13 4.84 -13.24
N PHE A 298 -3.30 5.87 -13.35
CA PHE A 298 -3.74 7.25 -13.48
C PHE A 298 -3.04 7.97 -14.63
N THR A 299 -3.81 8.77 -15.37
CA THR A 299 -3.29 9.74 -16.33
C THR A 299 -3.48 11.12 -15.73
N VAL A 300 -2.38 11.82 -15.44
CA VAL A 300 -2.41 13.11 -14.73
C VAL A 300 -1.68 14.17 -15.56
N PRO A 301 -2.33 15.28 -15.95
CA PRO A 301 -1.64 16.34 -16.66
C PRO A 301 -0.65 17.06 -15.72
N ILE A 302 0.45 17.60 -16.26
CA ILE A 302 1.38 18.41 -15.44
C ILE A 302 0.68 19.65 -14.91
N PHE A 303 -0.06 20.35 -15.78
CA PHE A 303 -0.82 21.53 -15.43
C PHE A 303 -2.28 21.25 -15.80
N PRO A 304 -3.26 21.63 -14.95
CA PRO A 304 -4.65 21.65 -15.39
C PRO A 304 -4.76 22.49 -16.68
N SER A 305 -5.58 22.05 -17.63
CA SER A 305 -5.99 22.92 -18.73
C SER A 305 -6.80 24.06 -18.13
N LEU A 306 -6.23 25.27 -18.10
CA LEU A 306 -6.98 26.49 -17.81
C LEU A 306 -8.11 26.68 -18.84
#